data_AF-A0A1A9RPJ1-F1
#
_entry.id   AF-A0A1A9RPJ1-F1
#
_cell.length_a   1.000
_cell.length_b   1.000
_cell.length_c   1.000
_cell.angle_alpha   90.00
_cell.angle_beta   90.00
_cell.angle_gamma   90.00
#
_symmetry.space_group_name_H-M   'P 1'
#
loop_
_entity.id
_entity.type
_entity.pdbx_description
1 polymer ?
#
loop_
_entity_poly.entity_id
_entity_poly.type
_entity_poly.pdbx_seq_one_letter_code
_entity_poly.pdbx_strand_id
1 'polypeptide(L)'
;MQMIIQTDLPPLAKQLTRLAGRLQDLTPVMSSIGGLVEGSTRRRIAEEKTTPEGDPWKPLSARTIAAKTSHSGKTRGGILVDRGNLLKSITHEAAADSVIIGSVMLYARWLQEGTQRMEARPFLGLSDKDYRDIDELLADWLNGLIEEA
;
A
#
# COMPACT_ATOMS: atom_id res chain seq x y z
N MET A 1 19.62 42.21 -38.90
CA MET A 1 18.34 42.77 -38.42
C MET A 1 17.63 41.66 -37.67
N GLN A 2 17.48 41.79 -36.35
CA GLN A 2 16.93 40.73 -35.50
C GLN A 2 15.53 41.18 -35.05
N MET A 3 14.53 40.35 -35.33
CA MET A 3 13.16 40.61 -34.92
C MET A 3 12.93 39.91 -33.58
N ILE A 4 12.57 40.68 -32.56
CA ILE A 4 12.21 40.16 -31.24
C ILE A 4 10.70 40.40 -31.07
N ILE A 5 9.94 39.33 -30.89
CA ILE A 5 8.51 39.40 -30.58
C ILE A 5 8.35 39.01 -29.11
N GLN A 6 7.76 39.91 -28.31
CA GLN A 6 7.34 39.62 -26.95
C GLN A 6 5.83 39.35 -26.97
N THR A 7 5.44 38.12 -26.63
CA THR A 7 4.04 37.72 -26.49
C THR A 7 3.81 37.32 -25.05
N ASP A 8 2.83 37.96 -24.41
CA ASP A 8 2.37 37.54 -23.08
C ASP A 8 1.49 36.30 -23.22
N LEU A 9 1.59 35.37 -22.26
CA LEU A 9 0.83 34.12 -22.23
C LEU A 9 -0.05 34.00 -20.96
N PRO A 10 -0.97 34.95 -20.68
CA PRO A 10 -1.74 34.93 -19.44
C PRO A 10 -2.53 33.64 -19.17
N PRO A 11 -3.18 33.00 -20.17
CA PRO A 11 -3.87 31.73 -19.95
C PRO A 11 -2.91 30.62 -19.48
N LEU A 12 -1.74 30.51 -20.10
CA LEU A 12 -0.73 29.52 -19.74
C LEU A 12 -0.17 29.78 -18.34
N ALA A 13 0.14 31.03 -18.01
CA ALA A 13 0.60 31.40 -16.67
C ALA A 13 -0.41 31.02 -15.58
N LYS A 14 -1.71 31.19 -15.85
CA LYS A 14 -2.79 30.78 -14.94
C LYS A 14 -2.92 29.26 -14.78
N GLN A 15 -2.70 28.50 -15.86
CA GLN A 15 -2.66 27.03 -15.79
C GLN A 15 -1.48 26.55 -14.95
N LEU A 16 -0.27 27.06 -15.21
CA LEU A 16 0.93 26.73 -14.46
C LEU A 16 0.81 27.10 -12.97
N THR A 17 0.17 28.23 -12.64
CA THR A 17 -0.07 28.63 -11.25
C THR A 17 -0.99 27.64 -10.52
N ARG A 18 -2.05 27.16 -11.19
CA ARG A 18 -2.94 26.14 -10.61
C ARG A 18 -2.24 24.81 -10.41
N LEU A 19 -1.47 24.36 -11.40
CA LEU A 19 -0.66 23.15 -11.31
C LEU A 19 0.32 23.26 -10.14
N ALA A 20 1.09 24.35 -10.07
CA ALA A 20 2.03 24.61 -8.98
C ALA A 20 1.34 24.60 -7.61
N GLY A 21 0.15 25.18 -7.49
CA GLY A 21 -0.63 25.17 -6.25
C GLY A 21 -1.02 23.76 -5.81
N ARG A 22 -1.41 22.88 -6.73
CA ARG A 22 -1.77 21.49 -6.40
C ARG A 22 -0.54 20.62 -6.06
N LEU A 23 0.62 20.95 -6.62
CA LEU A 23 1.89 20.30 -6.28
C LEU A 23 2.44 20.73 -4.90
N GLN A 24 1.86 21.74 -4.25
CA GLN A 24 2.27 22.15 -2.90
C GLN A 24 1.81 21.20 -1.80
N ASP A 25 0.70 20.48 -2.02
CA ASP A 25 0.19 19.48 -1.09
C ASP A 25 -0.05 18.15 -1.80
N LEU A 26 0.94 17.26 -1.67
CA LEU A 26 0.87 15.91 -2.22
C LEU A 26 0.22 14.91 -1.25
N THR A 27 -0.20 15.35 -0.05
CA THR A 27 -0.88 14.48 0.92
C THR A 27 -2.07 13.72 0.33
N PRO A 28 -2.91 14.32 -0.55
CA PRO A 28 -4.02 13.59 -1.17
C PRO A 28 -3.56 12.43 -2.06
N VAL A 29 -2.53 12.60 -2.89
CA VAL A 29 -2.02 11.52 -3.75
C VAL A 29 -1.27 10.47 -2.93
N MET A 30 -0.53 10.89 -1.89
CA MET A 30 0.10 9.98 -0.93
C MET A 30 -0.95 9.14 -0.18
N SER A 31 -2.09 9.72 0.20
CA SER A 31 -3.19 8.96 0.80
C SER A 31 -3.77 7.92 -0.16
N SER A 32 -3.94 8.26 -1.44
CA SER A 32 -4.37 7.29 -2.46
C SER A 32 -3.39 6.13 -2.63
N ILE A 33 -2.08 6.43 -2.64
CA ILE A 33 -1.01 5.41 -2.64
C ILE A 33 -1.10 4.52 -1.39
N GLY A 34 -1.30 5.10 -0.21
CA GLY A 34 -1.47 4.35 1.02
C GLY A 34 -2.69 3.42 0.99
N GLY A 35 -3.82 3.88 0.48
CA GLY A 35 -5.01 3.06 0.29
C GLY A 35 -4.77 1.88 -0.66
N LEU A 36 -4.03 2.09 -1.74
CA LEU A 36 -3.65 1.05 -2.69
C LEU A 36 -2.79 -0.04 -2.04
N VAL A 37 -1.71 0.36 -1.35
CA VAL A 37 -0.77 -0.57 -0.72
C VAL A 37 -1.43 -1.28 0.48
N GLU A 38 -2.33 -0.62 1.21
CA GLU A 38 -3.17 -1.24 2.22
C GLU A 38 -4.04 -2.35 1.60
N GLY A 39 -4.72 -2.05 0.50
CA GLY A 39 -5.53 -3.02 -0.24
C GLY A 39 -4.72 -4.22 -0.73
N SER A 40 -3.51 -3.98 -1.24
CA SER A 40 -2.58 -5.02 -1.65
C SER A 40 -2.14 -5.91 -0.49
N THR A 41 -1.76 -5.30 0.64
CA THR A 41 -1.41 -6.02 1.88
C THR A 41 -2.55 -6.91 2.35
N ARG A 42 -3.80 -6.41 2.28
CA ARG A 42 -5.00 -7.18 2.63
C ARG A 42 -5.21 -8.36 1.68
N ARG A 43 -5.04 -8.19 0.36
CA ARG A 43 -5.12 -9.28 -0.63
C ARG A 43 -4.08 -10.37 -0.38
N ARG A 44 -2.82 -10.01 -0.10
CA ARG A 44 -1.78 -10.99 0.29
C ARG A 44 -2.23 -11.86 1.46
N ILE A 45 -2.74 -11.23 2.50
CA ILE A 45 -3.20 -11.94 3.71
C ILE A 45 -4.45 -12.76 3.46
N ALA A 46 -5.44 -12.23 2.74
CA ALA A 46 -6.74 -12.85 2.56
C ALA A 46 -6.74 -13.97 1.51
N GLU A 47 -6.01 -13.76 0.41
CA GLU A 47 -6.17 -14.52 -0.82
C GLU A 47 -4.85 -15.15 -1.28
N GLU A 48 -3.82 -14.34 -1.55
CA GLU A 48 -2.61 -14.78 -2.29
C GLU A 48 -1.70 -15.68 -1.45
N LYS A 49 -1.60 -15.43 -0.14
CA LYS A 49 -0.74 -16.15 0.82
C LYS A 49 0.75 -16.11 0.48
N THR A 50 1.21 -14.98 -0.03
CA THR A 50 2.58 -14.75 -0.51
C THR A 50 3.23 -13.57 0.20
N THR A 51 4.57 -13.53 0.16
CA THR A 51 5.34 -12.34 0.49
C THR A 51 5.12 -11.24 -0.56
N PRO A 52 5.51 -9.99 -0.28
CA PRO A 52 5.53 -8.93 -1.29
C PRO A 52 6.33 -9.30 -2.55
N GLU A 53 7.38 -10.10 -2.40
CA GLU A 53 8.22 -10.61 -3.49
C GLU A 53 7.53 -11.72 -4.30
N GLY A 54 6.41 -12.25 -3.82
CA GLY A 54 5.62 -13.28 -4.51
C GLY A 54 5.85 -14.71 -4.01
N ASP A 55 6.73 -14.93 -3.03
CA ASP A 55 7.01 -16.27 -2.51
C ASP A 55 5.87 -16.76 -1.60
N PRO A 56 5.36 -17.99 -1.75
CA PRO A 56 4.35 -18.52 -0.84
C PRO A 56 4.85 -18.60 0.60
N TRP A 57 4.03 -18.19 1.57
CA TRP A 57 4.37 -18.33 2.98
C TRP A 57 4.51 -19.79 3.39
N LYS A 58 5.51 -20.06 4.23
CA LYS A 58 5.67 -21.39 4.85
C LYS A 58 4.39 -21.82 5.59
N PRO A 59 4.00 -23.10 5.49
CA PRO A 59 2.79 -23.61 6.12
C PRO A 59 2.82 -23.45 7.64
N LEU A 60 1.64 -23.48 8.26
CA LEU A 60 1.54 -23.46 9.72
C LEU A 60 2.11 -24.76 10.30
N SER A 61 2.76 -24.65 11.47
CA SER A 61 3.21 -25.84 12.20
C SER A 61 2.01 -26.72 12.61
N ALA A 62 2.22 -28.02 12.77
CA ALA A 62 1.19 -28.94 13.25
C ALA A 62 0.61 -28.49 14.61
N ARG A 63 1.47 -27.95 15.49
CA ARG A 63 1.06 -27.38 16.78
C ARG A 63 0.11 -26.18 16.61
N THR A 64 0.41 -25.29 15.66
CA THR A 64 -0.44 -24.13 15.38
C THR A 64 -1.77 -24.57 14.78
N ILE A 65 -1.77 -25.56 13.88
CA ILE A 65 -3.00 -26.12 13.30
C ILE A 65 -3.87 -26.71 14.40
N ALA A 66 -3.32 -27.58 15.26
CA ALA A 66 -4.04 -28.16 16.39
C ALA A 66 -4.63 -27.09 17.33
N ALA A 67 -3.89 -26.02 17.63
CA ALA A 67 -4.38 -24.90 18.44
C ALA A 67 -5.47 -24.05 17.73
N LYS A 68 -5.60 -24.20 16.40
CA LYS A 68 -6.61 -23.53 15.58
C LYS A 68 -7.83 -24.42 15.30
N THR A 69 -7.74 -25.72 15.55
CA THR A 69 -8.82 -26.68 15.34
C THR A 69 -9.70 -26.79 16.59
N SER A 70 -11.01 -26.61 16.43
CA SER A 70 -11.99 -26.82 17.50
C SER A 70 -12.19 -28.31 17.80
N HIS A 71 -12.87 -28.62 18.92
CA HIS A 71 -13.31 -29.98 19.24
C HIS A 71 -14.18 -30.62 18.13
N SER A 72 -14.86 -29.81 17.30
CA SER A 72 -15.63 -30.26 16.15
C SER A 72 -14.80 -30.48 14.87
N GLY A 73 -13.47 -30.38 14.94
CA GLY A 73 -12.58 -30.58 13.80
C GLY A 73 -12.47 -29.38 12.85
N LYS A 74 -13.15 -28.26 13.14
CA LYS A 74 -13.10 -27.06 12.30
C LYS A 74 -11.88 -26.20 12.64
N THR A 75 -11.02 -25.99 11.65
CA THR A 75 -9.87 -25.08 11.78
C THR A 75 -10.29 -23.64 11.52
N ARG A 76 -10.01 -22.74 12.46
CA ARG A 76 -10.29 -21.30 12.34
C ARG A 76 -9.25 -20.61 11.46
N GLY A 77 -9.69 -19.90 10.42
CA GLY A 77 -8.82 -19.08 9.58
C GLY A 77 -7.66 -19.84 8.91
N GLY A 78 -6.64 -19.10 8.48
CA GLY A 78 -5.49 -19.61 7.73
C GLY A 78 -4.16 -18.99 8.16
N ILE A 79 -3.15 -19.03 7.29
CA ILE A 79 -1.89 -18.31 7.53
C ILE A 79 -2.19 -16.81 7.66
N LEU A 80 -1.64 -16.18 8.71
CA LEU A 80 -1.90 -14.78 9.11
C LEU A 80 -3.37 -14.40 9.38
N VAL A 81 -4.29 -15.36 9.33
CA VAL A 81 -5.72 -15.14 9.57
C VAL A 81 -6.17 -16.01 10.73
N ASP A 82 -6.56 -15.36 11.82
CA ASP A 82 -7.23 -16.03 12.95
C ASP A 82 -8.71 -15.65 13.01
N ARG A 83 -9.04 -14.54 13.69
CA ARG A 83 -10.38 -13.95 13.73
C ARG A 83 -10.52 -12.72 12.81
N GLY A 84 -9.52 -12.46 11.97
CA GLY A 84 -9.46 -11.29 11.08
C GLY A 84 -8.95 -10.00 11.72
N ASN A 85 -8.48 -10.03 12.97
CA ASN A 85 -7.97 -8.83 13.66
C ASN A 85 -6.76 -8.21 12.94
N LEU A 86 -5.81 -9.04 12.49
CA LEU A 86 -4.66 -8.55 11.71
C LEU A 86 -5.11 -7.80 10.47
N LEU A 87 -5.99 -8.41 9.66
CA LEU A 87 -6.59 -7.76 8.49
C LEU A 87 -7.16 -6.41 8.92
N LYS A 88 -8.15 -6.37 9.83
CA LYS A 88 -8.80 -5.12 10.24
C LYS A 88 -7.85 -4.04 10.77
N SER A 89 -6.69 -4.43 11.29
CA SER A 89 -5.70 -3.52 11.85
C SER A 89 -4.73 -2.90 10.86
N ILE A 90 -4.67 -3.38 9.60
CA ILE A 90 -3.81 -2.77 8.59
C ILE A 90 -4.34 -1.36 8.31
N THR A 91 -3.46 -0.36 8.30
CA THR A 91 -3.82 1.03 8.04
C THR A 91 -2.61 1.79 7.49
N HIS A 92 -2.85 3.00 7.00
CA HIS A 92 -1.84 3.90 6.49
C HIS A 92 -2.03 5.32 7.03
N GLU A 93 -0.93 6.06 7.08
CA GLU A 93 -0.92 7.50 7.38
C GLU A 93 -0.07 8.19 6.31
N ALA A 94 -0.63 9.21 5.67
CA ALA A 94 0.02 9.94 4.58
C ALA A 94 0.48 11.32 5.06
N ALA A 95 1.69 11.68 4.66
CA ALA A 95 2.25 13.02 4.74
C ALA A 95 2.49 13.55 3.32
N ALA A 96 3.01 14.78 3.22
CA ALA A 96 3.26 15.41 1.93
C ALA A 96 4.31 14.67 1.07
N ASP A 97 5.25 13.95 1.66
CA ASP A 97 6.35 13.31 0.92
C ASP A 97 6.48 11.81 1.20
N SER A 98 5.57 11.24 1.99
CA SER A 98 5.71 9.89 2.51
C SER A 98 4.38 9.27 2.89
N VAL A 99 4.37 7.94 2.91
CA VAL A 99 3.25 7.14 3.41
C VAL A 99 3.83 6.11 4.38
N ILE A 100 3.27 6.07 5.58
CA ILE A 100 3.53 5.03 6.57
C ILE A 100 2.44 3.97 6.45
N ILE A 101 2.83 2.70 6.37
CA ILE A 101 1.92 1.57 6.35
C ILE A 101 2.28 0.57 7.44
N GLY A 102 1.26 0.00 8.08
CA GLY A 102 1.51 -0.97 9.13
C GLY A 102 0.27 -1.54 9.77
N SER A 103 0.46 -2.10 10.95
CA SER A 103 -0.57 -2.65 11.81
C SER A 103 -0.37 -2.16 13.23
N VAL A 104 -1.45 -1.78 13.90
CA VAL A 104 -1.45 -1.44 15.33
C VAL A 104 -1.33 -2.66 16.25
N MET A 105 -1.36 -3.89 15.71
CA MET A 105 -1.25 -5.12 16.49
C MET A 105 0.21 -5.41 16.83
N LEU A 106 0.56 -5.48 18.11
CA LEU A 106 1.94 -5.78 18.55
C LEU A 106 2.53 -7.05 17.92
N TYR A 107 1.71 -8.10 17.77
CA TYR A 107 2.15 -9.37 17.19
C TYR A 107 2.42 -9.30 15.68
N ALA A 108 1.98 -8.24 14.99
CA ALA A 108 2.23 -8.04 13.56
C ALA A 108 3.72 -8.04 13.24
N ARG A 109 4.54 -7.43 14.11
CA ARG A 109 6.00 -7.44 14.00
C ARG A 109 6.56 -8.86 13.97
N TRP A 110 6.11 -9.73 14.87
CA TRP A 110 6.58 -11.12 14.89
C TRP A 110 6.14 -11.92 13.67
N LEU A 111 4.98 -11.61 13.11
CA LEU A 111 4.52 -12.22 11.87
C LEU A 111 5.39 -11.76 10.69
N GLN A 112 5.74 -10.47 10.64
CA GLN A 112 6.57 -9.87 9.61
C GLN A 112 8.02 -10.38 9.66
N GLU A 113 8.66 -10.30 10.82
CA GLU A 113 10.10 -10.55 11.01
C GLU A 113 10.41 -12.00 11.41
N GLY A 114 9.40 -12.75 11.85
CA GLY A 114 9.59 -14.05 12.48
C GLY A 114 10.11 -13.95 13.92
N THR A 115 10.35 -15.11 14.52
CA THR A 115 10.95 -15.29 15.85
C THR A 115 11.80 -16.55 15.85
N GLN A 116 12.53 -16.83 16.93
CA GLN A 116 13.26 -18.10 17.10
C GLN A 116 12.39 -19.37 16.94
N ARG A 117 11.06 -19.27 17.13
CA ARG A 117 10.13 -20.41 17.08
C ARG A 117 9.09 -20.31 15.97
N MET A 118 9.14 -19.26 15.17
CA MET A 118 8.14 -18.98 14.13
C MET A 118 8.82 -18.34 12.93
N GLU A 119 8.72 -19.01 11.79
CA GLU A 119 9.16 -18.49 10.50
C GLU A 119 8.48 -17.17 10.16
N ALA A 120 9.25 -16.24 9.60
CA ALA A 120 8.77 -14.97 9.07
C ALA A 120 7.76 -15.20 7.95
N ARG A 121 6.74 -14.35 7.91
CA ARG A 121 5.74 -14.28 6.83
C ARG A 121 5.54 -12.82 6.48
N PRO A 122 6.53 -12.19 5.81
CA PRO A 122 6.43 -10.81 5.39
C PRO A 122 5.12 -10.58 4.63
N PHE A 123 4.35 -9.60 5.06
CA PHE A 123 3.08 -9.21 4.42
C PHE A 123 3.05 -7.71 4.11
N LEU A 124 3.76 -6.91 4.91
CA LEU A 124 4.08 -5.51 4.62
C LEU A 124 5.27 -5.44 3.66
N GLY A 125 5.16 -4.56 2.67
CA GLY A 125 6.14 -4.34 1.62
C GLY A 125 5.43 -4.06 0.29
N LEU A 126 6.21 -3.65 -0.71
CA LEU A 126 5.75 -3.38 -2.06
C LEU A 126 6.12 -4.55 -2.96
N SER A 127 5.13 -5.09 -3.67
CA SER A 127 5.38 -6.02 -4.75
C SER A 127 5.68 -5.27 -6.06
N ASP A 128 6.23 -5.97 -7.05
CA ASP A 128 6.37 -5.42 -8.41
C ASP A 128 5.03 -4.93 -8.98
N LYS A 129 3.92 -5.58 -8.57
CA LYS A 129 2.58 -5.13 -8.95
C LYS A 129 2.23 -3.80 -8.28
N ASP A 130 2.52 -3.64 -6.99
CA ASP A 130 2.24 -2.39 -6.30
C ASP A 130 2.98 -1.21 -6.94
N TYR A 131 4.24 -1.39 -7.32
CA TYR A 131 5.00 -0.33 -8.01
C TYR A 131 4.30 0.09 -9.31
N ARG A 132 3.86 -0.88 -10.13
CA ARG A 132 3.13 -0.58 -11.37
C ARG A 132 1.79 0.11 -11.10
N ASP A 133 1.04 -0.36 -10.12
CA ASP A 133 -0.25 0.23 -9.77
C ASP A 133 -0.07 1.67 -9.22
N ILE A 134 1.02 1.93 -8.49
CA ILE A 134 1.39 3.27 -8.02
C ILE A 134 1.78 4.18 -9.20
N ASP A 135 2.58 3.69 -10.15
CA ASP A 135 2.96 4.46 -11.34
C ASP A 135 1.72 4.84 -12.17
N GLU A 136 0.78 3.90 -12.35
CA GLU A 136 -0.50 4.14 -13.03
C GLU A 136 -1.33 5.19 -12.29
N LEU A 137 -1.47 5.06 -10.97
CA LEU A 137 -2.18 6.02 -10.12
C LEU A 137 -1.56 7.42 -10.22
N LEU A 138 -0.23 7.52 -10.21
CA LEU A 138 0.48 8.79 -10.33
C LEU A 138 0.30 9.43 -11.72
N ALA A 139 0.34 8.61 -12.78
CA ALA A 139 0.09 9.08 -14.14
C ALA A 139 -1.33 9.63 -14.29
N ASP A 140 -2.32 8.90 -13.79
CA ASP A 140 -3.73 9.32 -13.80
C ASP A 140 -3.94 10.61 -13.00
N TRP A 141 -3.34 10.69 -11.81
CA TRP A 141 -3.39 11.88 -10.97
C TRP A 141 -2.77 13.09 -11.69
N LEU A 142 -1.58 12.96 -12.27
CA LEU A 142 -0.92 14.04 -13.03
C LEU A 142 -1.75 14.49 -14.24
N ASN A 143 -2.34 13.55 -14.98
CA ASN A 143 -3.19 13.85 -16.12
C ASN A 143 -4.44 14.64 -15.68
N GLY A 144 -5.09 14.22 -14.59
CA GLY A 144 -6.22 14.96 -14.01
C GLY A 144 -5.85 16.38 -13.56
N LEU A 145 -4.61 16.59 -13.08
CA LEU A 145 -4.13 17.94 -12.76
C LEU A 145 -4.02 18.84 -13.99
N ILE A 146 -3.62 18.28 -15.13
CA ILE A 146 -3.42 19.01 -16.38
C ILE A 146 -4.75 19.32 -17.05
N GLU A 147 -5.68 18.37 -17.08
CA GLU A 147 -6.98 18.55 -17.72
C GLU A 147 -7.88 19.57 -16.98
N GLU A 148 -7.74 19.67 -15.66
CA GLU A 148 -8.47 20.62 -14.83
C GLU A 148 -7.78 22.01 -14.69
N ALA A 149 -6.55 22.14 -15.20
CA ALA A 149 -5.83 23.40 -15.29
C ALA A 149 -6.19 24.09 -16.62
#